data_AF-A0A1Q6RQY1-F1
#
_entry.id   AF-A0A1Q6RQY1-F1
#
_cell.length_a   1.000
_cell.length_b   1.000
_cell.length_c   1.000
_cell.angle_alpha   90.00
_cell.angle_beta   90.00
_cell.angle_gamma   90.00
#
_symmetry.space_group_name_H-M   'P 1'
#
loop_
_entity.id
_entity.type
_entity.pdbx_description
1 polymer ?
#
loop_
_entity_poly.entity_id
_entity_poly.type
_entity_poly.pdbx_seq_one_letter_code
_entity_poly.pdbx_strand_id
1 'polypeptide(L)'
;MEIKVVLCPESDCVYYISGSFFDGKEFVTESDNVLAVTVMPLTVRYVPYTFKLIGGRAEGGKALSCECDGKVYVKIPMQSLLLFSDGRDPIPSDCGSKFFSFVRCGAFNEALNMLSSDFKLTNEDLKAFFADYIADIRLRDYYILIDASGKGHRCFLSMAGEKIDNISIE
;
A
#
# COMPACT_ATOMS: atom_id res chain seq x y z
N MET A 1 3.88 -18.55 17.82
CA MET A 1 3.74 -18.99 16.41
C MET A 1 4.57 -18.04 15.57
N GLU A 2 5.40 -18.52 14.66
CA GLU A 2 6.18 -17.63 13.80
C GLU A 2 5.30 -17.01 12.72
N ILE A 3 5.50 -15.73 12.46
CA ILE A 3 4.86 -14.97 11.38
C ILE A 3 5.92 -14.32 10.51
N LYS A 4 5.66 -14.31 9.20
CA LYS A 4 6.52 -13.69 8.19
C LYS A 4 5.95 -12.33 7.83
N VAL A 5 6.71 -11.29 8.12
CA VAL A 5 6.31 -9.89 7.94
C VAL A 5 7.05 -9.31 6.74
N VAL A 6 6.31 -8.66 5.85
CA VAL A 6 6.82 -7.94 4.68
C VAL A 6 6.53 -6.45 4.85
N LEU A 7 7.58 -5.63 4.92
CA LEU A 7 7.53 -4.18 4.98
C LEU A 7 7.43 -3.60 3.56
N CYS A 8 6.37 -2.85 3.30
CA CYS A 8 6.05 -2.31 1.98
C CYS A 8 6.01 -0.77 2.03
N PRO A 9 7.17 -0.11 1.94
CA PRO A 9 7.24 1.34 1.97
C PRO A 9 6.91 1.95 0.61
N GLU A 10 6.28 3.12 0.63
CA GLU A 10 5.99 3.90 -0.59
C GLU A 10 7.25 4.55 -1.20
N SER A 11 8.35 4.61 -0.45
CA SER A 11 9.64 5.16 -0.88
C SER A 11 10.81 4.47 -0.16
N ASP A 12 12.03 4.68 -0.64
CA ASP A 12 13.22 4.07 -0.05
C ASP A 12 13.43 4.54 1.39
N CYS A 13 13.57 3.58 2.29
CA CYS A 13 13.75 3.80 3.72
C CYS A 13 14.51 2.62 4.34
N VAL A 14 15.05 2.88 5.52
CA VAL A 14 15.66 1.89 6.40
C VAL A 14 14.89 1.86 7.72
N TYR A 15 15.01 0.77 8.47
CA TYR A 15 14.22 0.56 9.67
C TYR A 15 15.10 0.43 10.91
N TYR A 16 14.60 0.93 12.04
CA TYR A 16 15.09 0.56 13.35
C TYR A 16 13.98 -0.24 14.06
N ILE A 17 14.23 -1.53 14.26
CA ILE A 17 13.26 -2.48 14.79
C ILE A 17 13.75 -2.95 16.15
N SER A 18 13.06 -2.53 17.22
CA SER A 18 13.31 -2.94 18.62
C SER A 18 14.80 -2.99 19.01
N GLY A 19 15.58 -1.98 18.66
CA GLY A 19 16.99 -1.91 19.04
C GLY A 19 17.99 -2.19 17.92
N SER A 20 17.54 -2.74 16.79
CA SER A 20 18.42 -3.18 15.69
C SER A 20 18.14 -2.43 14.40
N PHE A 21 19.19 -2.09 13.67
CA PHE A 21 19.07 -1.55 12.32
C PHE A 21 18.74 -2.69 11.35
N PHE A 22 17.79 -2.44 10.45
CA PHE A 22 17.30 -3.41 9.48
C PHE A 22 17.15 -2.75 8.11
N ASP A 23 17.89 -3.28 7.14
CA ASP A 23 17.92 -2.83 5.74
C ASP A 23 17.33 -3.90 4.80
N GLY A 24 16.25 -4.54 5.26
CA GLY A 24 15.52 -5.55 4.52
C GLY A 24 14.06 -5.15 4.35
N LYS A 25 13.34 -5.95 3.55
CA LYS A 25 11.88 -5.82 3.39
C LYS A 25 11.11 -6.94 4.06
N GLU A 26 11.78 -8.00 4.52
CA GLU A 26 11.10 -9.17 5.07
C GLU A 26 11.85 -9.73 6.27
N PHE A 27 11.13 -10.05 7.33
CA PHE A 27 11.68 -10.69 8.52
C PHE A 27 10.66 -11.65 9.15
N VAL A 28 11.13 -12.52 10.05
CA VAL A 28 10.30 -13.43 10.83
C VAL A 28 10.26 -12.94 12.27
N THR A 29 9.09 -13.00 12.90
CA THR A 29 8.92 -12.70 14.32
C THR A 29 7.87 -13.61 14.95
N GLU A 30 7.80 -13.67 16.27
CA GLU A 30 6.77 -14.41 16.98
C GLU A 30 5.47 -13.60 17.06
N SER A 31 4.34 -14.28 16.98
CA SER A 31 2.98 -13.72 17.01
C SER A 31 2.65 -12.92 18.27
N ASP A 32 3.37 -13.14 19.36
CA ASP A 32 3.23 -12.49 20.65
C ASP A 32 4.27 -11.38 20.89
N ASN A 33 5.21 -11.20 19.96
CA ASN A 33 6.17 -10.10 20.04
C ASN A 33 5.49 -8.75 19.78
N VAL A 34 5.96 -7.76 20.54
CA VAL A 34 5.67 -6.35 20.32
C VAL A 34 6.93 -5.70 19.79
N LEU A 35 6.90 -5.24 18.55
CA LEU A 35 8.03 -4.56 17.91
C LEU A 35 7.76 -3.07 17.77
N ALA A 36 8.72 -2.24 18.15
CA ALA A 36 8.72 -0.83 17.78
C ALA A 36 9.45 -0.69 16.45
N VAL A 37 8.73 -0.28 15.41
CA VAL A 37 9.28 -0.10 14.06
C VAL A 37 9.39 1.38 13.78
N THR A 38 10.61 1.90 13.75
CA THR A 38 10.90 3.27 13.31
C THR A 38 11.30 3.25 11.85
N VAL A 39 10.52 3.95 11.03
CA VAL A 39 10.77 4.17 9.61
C VAL A 39 11.71 5.36 9.47
N MET A 40 12.82 5.19 8.77
CA MET A 40 13.79 6.25 8.48
C MET A 40 13.87 6.43 6.96
N PRO A 41 13.11 7.38 6.39
CA PRO A 41 13.15 7.65 4.96
C PRO A 41 14.54 8.11 4.51
N LEU A 42 14.98 7.66 3.34
CA LEU A 42 16.26 8.09 2.73
C LEU A 42 16.11 9.37 1.90
N THR A 43 14.90 9.93 1.82
CA THR A 43 14.60 11.16 1.09
C THR A 43 14.28 12.29 2.06
N VAL A 44 14.95 13.43 1.92
CA VAL A 44 14.80 14.65 2.76
C VAL A 44 13.40 15.25 2.82
N ARG A 45 12.47 14.82 1.96
CA ARG A 45 11.06 15.25 1.96
C ARG A 45 10.25 14.62 3.09
N TYR A 46 10.68 13.46 3.58
CA TYR A 46 9.90 12.64 4.50
C TYR A 46 10.52 12.61 5.90
N VAL A 47 9.68 12.52 6.92
CA VAL A 47 10.08 12.47 8.32
C VAL A 47 10.11 11.04 8.85
N PRO A 48 11.06 10.73 9.75
CA PRO A 48 10.99 9.51 10.52
C PRO A 48 9.75 9.46 11.40
N TYR A 49 9.18 8.26 11.56
CA TYR A 49 8.11 8.02 12.53
C TYR A 49 8.17 6.58 13.03
N THR A 50 7.51 6.34 14.16
CA THR A 50 7.47 5.02 14.80
C THR A 50 6.03 4.52 14.89
N PHE A 51 5.84 3.23 14.62
CA PHE A 51 4.61 2.50 14.90
C PHE A 51 4.91 1.21 15.67
N LYS A 52 3.88 0.62 16.26
CA LYS A 52 3.99 -0.69 16.93
C LYS A 52 3.53 -1.79 15.98
N LEU A 53 4.22 -2.92 15.99
CA LEU A 53 3.77 -4.14 15.36
C LEU A 53 3.46 -5.16 16.45
N ILE A 54 2.19 -5.55 16.59
CA ILE A 54 1.73 -6.50 17.61
C ILE A 54 1.14 -7.71 16.89
N GLY A 55 1.84 -8.84 16.92
CA GLY A 55 1.42 -10.05 16.20
C GLY A 55 1.18 -9.81 14.71
N GLY A 56 1.99 -8.95 14.09
CA GLY A 56 1.87 -8.56 12.69
C GLY A 56 0.87 -7.43 12.43
N ARG A 57 0.09 -7.00 13.42
CA ARG A 57 -0.82 -5.86 13.25
C ARG A 57 -0.10 -4.55 13.49
N ALA A 58 -0.19 -3.64 12.53
CA ALA A 58 0.34 -2.29 12.66
C ALA A 58 -0.60 -1.44 13.54
N GLU A 59 -0.07 -0.92 14.63
CA GLU A 59 -0.78 -0.14 15.63
C GLU A 59 -0.13 1.25 15.77
N GLY A 60 -0.93 2.28 15.52
CA GLY A 60 -0.44 3.66 15.50
C GLY A 60 0.43 3.97 14.28
N GLY A 61 0.71 5.26 14.06
CA GLY A 61 1.21 5.71 12.76
C GLY A 61 0.17 5.45 11.66
N LYS A 62 0.35 5.99 10.46
CA LYS A 62 -0.58 5.71 9.34
C LYS A 62 -0.38 4.31 8.72
N ALA A 63 0.45 3.48 9.34
CA ALA A 63 0.78 2.15 8.83
C ALA A 63 -0.45 1.24 8.90
N LEU A 64 -0.61 0.41 7.86
CA LEU A 64 -1.70 -0.55 7.75
C LEU A 64 -1.10 -1.92 7.53
N SER A 65 -1.69 -2.95 8.13
CA SER A 65 -1.27 -4.33 7.96
C SER A 65 -2.40 -5.17 7.40
N CYS A 66 -2.07 -6.12 6.53
CA CYS A 66 -3.02 -7.13 6.08
C CYS A 66 -2.39 -8.52 6.00
N GLU A 67 -3.18 -9.55 6.24
CA GLU A 67 -2.77 -10.93 5.99
C GLU A 67 -3.11 -11.33 4.55
N CYS A 68 -2.14 -11.90 3.84
CA CYS A 68 -2.30 -12.46 2.51
C CYS A 68 -1.27 -13.57 2.30
N ASP A 69 -1.65 -14.71 1.72
CA ASP A 69 -0.74 -15.84 1.41
C ASP A 69 0.11 -16.35 2.58
N GLY A 70 -0.42 -16.36 3.81
CA GLY A 70 0.31 -16.77 5.00
C GLY A 70 1.45 -15.82 5.40
N LYS A 71 1.45 -14.60 4.86
CA LYS A 71 2.33 -13.50 5.27
C LYS A 71 1.51 -12.32 5.76
N VAL A 72 2.16 -11.49 6.56
CA VAL A 72 1.65 -10.19 6.97
C VAL A 72 2.36 -9.12 6.15
N TYR A 73 1.60 -8.35 5.38
CA TYR A 73 2.12 -7.21 4.63
C TYR A 73 1.81 -5.93 5.39
N VAL A 74 2.81 -5.08 5.57
CA VAL A 74 2.68 -3.80 6.27
C VAL A 74 2.91 -2.67 5.27
N LYS A 75 1.83 -1.96 4.91
CA LYS A 75 1.88 -0.71 4.17
C LYS A 75 2.50 0.36 5.05
N ILE A 76 3.61 0.94 4.58
CA ILE A 76 4.34 1.99 5.28
C ILE A 76 4.20 3.28 4.47
N PRO A 77 3.21 4.13 4.79
CA PRO A 77 3.07 5.41 4.13
C PRO A 77 4.21 6.35 4.52
N MET A 78 4.60 7.21 3.59
CA MET A 78 5.59 8.26 3.89
C MET A 78 4.89 9.46 4.54
N GLN A 79 5.55 10.05 5.54
CA GLN A 79 5.06 11.26 6.19
C GLN A 79 5.87 12.46 5.71
N SER A 80 5.24 13.41 5.04
CA SER A 80 5.92 14.58 4.49
C SER A 80 6.12 15.69 5.52
N LEU A 81 7.29 16.30 5.53
CA LEU A 81 7.54 17.56 6.22
C LEU A 81 6.91 18.67 5.35
N LEU A 82 5.72 19.17 5.73
CA LEU A 82 4.93 20.16 4.96
C LEU A 82 5.58 21.55 4.79
N LEU A 83 6.89 21.69 5.01
CA LEU A 83 7.55 23.00 5.04
C LEU A 83 7.98 23.55 3.67
N PHE A 84 8.03 22.75 2.59
CA PHE A 84 8.57 23.21 1.29
C PHE A 84 7.93 22.64 0.01
N SER A 85 6.68 22.21 0.00
CA SER A 85 6.02 21.84 -1.28
C SER A 85 4.55 22.26 -1.29
N ASP A 86 4.03 22.57 -2.48
CA ASP A 86 2.67 23.07 -2.79
C ASP A 86 1.52 22.10 -2.44
N GLY A 87 1.65 21.32 -1.37
CA GLY A 87 0.62 20.45 -0.80
C GLY A 87 0.25 19.23 -1.64
N ARG A 88 0.88 19.02 -2.81
CA ARG A 88 0.58 17.87 -3.68
C ARG A 88 1.56 16.73 -3.42
N ASP A 89 1.02 15.62 -2.94
CA ASP A 89 1.72 14.34 -2.97
C ASP A 89 2.14 14.02 -4.41
N PRO A 90 3.33 13.45 -4.62
CA PRO A 90 3.78 13.13 -5.96
C PRO A 90 2.82 12.09 -6.55
N ILE A 91 2.23 12.41 -7.70
CA ILE A 91 1.39 11.44 -8.42
C ILE A 91 2.28 10.24 -8.75
N PRO A 92 1.87 8.99 -8.40
CA PRO A 92 2.65 7.80 -8.71
C PRO A 92 3.00 7.76 -10.20
N SER A 93 4.19 7.30 -10.60
CA SER A 93 4.55 7.21 -12.02
C SER A 93 3.81 6.09 -12.75
N ASP A 94 3.50 5.01 -12.03
CA ASP A 94 2.88 3.78 -12.53
C ASP A 94 1.38 3.91 -12.78
N CYS A 95 0.90 3.33 -13.90
CA CYS A 95 -0.50 3.39 -14.31
C CYS A 95 -1.45 2.80 -13.26
N GLY A 96 -1.13 1.63 -12.70
CA GLY A 96 -1.96 1.01 -11.67
C GLY A 96 -2.01 1.81 -10.37
N SER A 97 -0.86 2.32 -9.94
CA SER A 97 -0.79 3.14 -8.71
C SER A 97 -1.55 4.47 -8.87
N LYS A 98 -1.54 5.08 -10.05
CA LYS A 98 -2.39 6.24 -10.39
C LYS A 98 -3.87 5.88 -10.37
N PHE A 99 -4.25 4.75 -10.97
CA PHE A 99 -5.62 4.28 -11.00
C PHE A 99 -6.19 4.11 -9.58
N PHE A 100 -5.50 3.39 -8.70
CA PHE A 100 -5.93 3.23 -7.31
C PHE A 100 -5.92 4.55 -6.52
N SER A 101 -5.02 5.48 -6.84
CA SER A 101 -5.06 6.82 -6.26
C SER A 101 -6.35 7.57 -6.64
N PHE A 102 -6.75 7.53 -7.91
CA PHE A 102 -7.99 8.15 -8.36
C PHE A 102 -9.24 7.49 -7.75
N VAL A 103 -9.30 6.17 -7.71
CA VAL A 103 -10.39 5.42 -7.07
C VAL A 103 -10.53 5.83 -5.60
N ARG A 104 -9.43 5.87 -4.85
CA ARG A 104 -9.45 6.25 -3.42
C ARG A 104 -9.85 7.70 -3.18
N CYS A 105 -9.48 8.61 -4.08
CA CYS A 105 -9.86 10.02 -4.01
C CYS A 105 -11.29 10.29 -4.52
N GLY A 106 -12.03 9.27 -4.96
CA GLY A 106 -13.35 9.42 -5.57
C GLY A 106 -13.34 10.08 -6.96
N ALA A 107 -12.16 10.18 -7.58
CA ALA A 107 -11.92 10.72 -8.92
C ALA A 107 -12.22 9.64 -9.98
N PHE A 108 -13.44 9.13 -10.00
CA PHE A 108 -13.80 7.96 -10.82
C PHE A 108 -13.72 8.25 -12.33
N ASN A 109 -13.97 9.48 -12.76
CA ASN A 109 -13.83 9.84 -14.17
C ASN A 109 -12.37 9.70 -14.64
N GLU A 110 -11.43 10.14 -13.81
CA GLU A 110 -10.01 10.01 -14.04
C GLU A 110 -9.58 8.54 -14.04
N ALA A 111 -10.13 7.73 -13.12
CA ALA A 111 -9.90 6.28 -13.09
C ALA A 111 -10.43 5.58 -14.35
N LEU A 112 -11.66 5.91 -14.79
CA LEU A 112 -12.25 5.37 -16.02
C LEU A 112 -11.43 5.73 -17.26
N ASN A 113 -10.87 6.94 -17.30
CA ASN A 113 -9.98 7.37 -18.38
C ASN A 113 -8.70 6.53 -18.46
N MET A 114 -8.37 5.72 -17.46
CA MET A 114 -7.21 4.81 -17.48
C MET A 114 -7.55 3.42 -18.02
N LEU A 115 -8.84 3.10 -18.19
CA LEU A 115 -9.30 1.82 -18.71
C LEU A 115 -9.26 1.78 -20.25
N SER A 116 -9.15 0.58 -20.82
CA SER A 116 -9.25 0.36 -22.26
C SER A 116 -10.70 0.62 -22.73
N SER A 117 -10.89 0.95 -24.00
CA SER A 117 -12.23 1.19 -24.56
C SER A 117 -13.14 -0.04 -24.52
N ASP A 118 -12.54 -1.23 -24.46
CA ASP A 118 -13.23 -2.50 -24.44
C ASP A 118 -13.71 -2.86 -23.02
N PHE A 119 -13.12 -2.22 -22.00
CA PHE A 119 -13.48 -2.40 -20.60
C PHE A 119 -14.50 -1.33 -20.15
N LYS A 120 -15.78 -1.56 -20.48
CA LYS A 120 -16.90 -0.65 -20.20
C LYS A 120 -17.38 -0.77 -18.75
N LEU A 121 -16.73 -0.04 -17.85
CA LEU A 121 -17.23 0.19 -16.49
C LEU A 121 -17.85 1.58 -16.37
N THR A 122 -18.86 1.70 -15.52
CA THR A 122 -19.39 2.99 -15.07
C THR A 122 -18.70 3.44 -13.78
N ASN A 123 -18.90 4.71 -13.41
CA ASN A 123 -18.46 5.21 -12.10
C ASN A 123 -19.09 4.43 -10.95
N GLU A 124 -20.33 3.98 -11.11
CA GLU A 124 -21.07 3.22 -10.11
C GLU A 124 -20.50 1.82 -9.95
N ASP A 125 -20.09 1.19 -11.06
CA ASP A 125 -19.42 -0.11 -11.03
C ASP A 125 -18.09 -0.04 -10.30
N LEU A 126 -17.25 0.96 -10.60
CA LEU A 126 -15.99 1.16 -9.89
C LEU A 126 -16.21 1.43 -8.40
N LYS A 127 -17.17 2.29 -8.07
CA LYS A 127 -17.49 2.61 -6.68
C LYS A 127 -17.96 1.38 -5.92
N ALA A 128 -18.84 0.56 -6.52
CA ALA A 128 -19.34 -0.66 -5.92
C ALA A 128 -18.23 -1.71 -5.76
N PHE A 129 -17.41 -1.88 -6.79
CA PHE A 129 -16.30 -2.84 -6.80
C PHE A 129 -15.25 -2.53 -5.73
N PHE A 130 -14.94 -1.25 -5.52
CA PHE A 130 -13.94 -0.82 -4.55
C PHE A 130 -14.50 -0.42 -3.17
N ALA A 131 -15.80 -0.62 -2.93
CA ALA A 131 -16.46 -0.16 -1.71
C ALA A 131 -15.86 -0.75 -0.42
N ASP A 132 -15.41 -2.00 -0.50
CA ASP A 132 -14.92 -2.75 0.67
C ASP A 132 -13.41 -2.56 0.93
N TYR A 133 -12.68 -1.93 -0.01
CA TYR A 133 -11.23 -1.78 0.06
C TYR A 133 -10.82 -0.39 0.53
N ILE A 134 -10.00 -0.36 1.58
CA ILE A 134 -9.56 0.87 2.24
C ILE A 134 -8.17 1.33 1.81
N ALA A 135 -7.35 0.41 1.28
CA ALA A 135 -6.00 0.69 0.85
C ALA A 135 -5.47 -0.36 -0.14
N ASP A 136 -4.36 -0.04 -0.78
CA ASP A 136 -3.63 -0.90 -1.70
C ASP A 136 -2.14 -0.99 -1.31
N ILE A 137 -1.51 -2.14 -1.51
CA ILE A 137 -0.05 -2.32 -1.43
C ILE A 137 0.45 -2.70 -2.81
N ARG A 138 1.34 -1.89 -3.37
CA ARG A 138 2.03 -2.23 -4.61
C ARG A 138 3.15 -3.23 -4.34
N LEU A 139 3.10 -4.36 -5.04
CA LEU A 139 4.22 -5.29 -5.17
C LEU A 139 4.74 -5.25 -6.61
N ARG A 140 5.79 -6.04 -6.88
CA ARG A 140 6.46 -6.03 -8.19
C ARG A 140 5.51 -6.39 -9.34
N ASP A 141 4.69 -7.42 -9.13
CA ASP A 141 3.89 -8.05 -10.20
C ASP A 141 2.38 -7.89 -9.99
N TYR A 142 1.94 -7.49 -8.79
CA TYR A 142 0.54 -7.36 -8.43
C TYR A 142 0.33 -6.36 -7.30
N TYR A 143 -0.93 -6.12 -6.96
CA TYR A 143 -1.36 -5.28 -5.84
C TYR A 143 -2.04 -6.12 -4.78
N ILE A 144 -1.93 -5.73 -3.52
CA ILE A 144 -2.79 -6.29 -2.46
C ILE A 144 -3.80 -5.22 -2.07
N LEU A 145 -5.09 -5.49 -2.28
CA LEU A 145 -6.17 -4.64 -1.79
C LEU A 145 -6.50 -5.04 -0.36
N ILE A 146 -6.46 -4.07 0.55
CA ILE A 146 -6.74 -4.24 1.97
C ILE A 146 -8.21 -3.92 2.18
N ASP A 147 -8.98 -4.88 2.68
CA ASP A 147 -10.37 -4.66 3.07
C ASP A 147 -10.48 -4.00 4.46
N ALA A 148 -11.69 -3.56 4.82
CA ALA A 148 -11.95 -2.96 6.13
C ALA A 148 -11.70 -3.91 7.33
N SER A 149 -11.61 -5.22 7.10
CA SER A 149 -11.33 -6.23 8.13
C SER A 149 -9.82 -6.45 8.37
N GLY A 150 -8.97 -5.90 7.50
CA GLY A 150 -7.52 -6.12 7.52
C GLY A 150 -7.09 -7.37 6.75
N LYS A 151 -7.92 -7.90 5.85
CA LYS A 151 -7.57 -8.99 4.94
C LYS A 151 -7.07 -8.43 3.61
N GLY A 152 -6.00 -9.04 3.08
CA GLY A 152 -5.42 -8.69 1.79
C GLY A 152 -5.94 -9.59 0.68
N HIS A 153 -6.34 -8.98 -0.44
CA HIS A 153 -6.76 -9.66 -1.66
C HIS A 153 -5.80 -9.34 -2.79
N ARG A 154 -5.37 -10.34 -3.56
CA ARG A 154 -4.47 -10.07 -4.68
C ARG A 154 -5.27 -9.43 -5.79
N CYS A 155 -4.73 -8.39 -6.39
CA CYS A 155 -5.30 -7.71 -7.53
C CYS A 155 -4.27 -7.61 -8.63
N PHE A 156 -4.62 -8.10 -9.80
CA PHE A 156 -3.79 -8.06 -11.00
C PHE A 156 -4.40 -7.08 -11.99
N LEU A 157 -3.53 -6.26 -12.58
CA LEU A 157 -3.90 -5.35 -13.66
C LEU A 157 -3.23 -5.83 -14.93
N SER A 158 -4.04 -6.16 -15.94
CA SER A 158 -3.53 -6.43 -17.29
C SER A 158 -3.54 -5.15 -18.10
N MET A 159 -2.49 -4.90 -18.86
CA MET A 159 -2.31 -3.69 -19.64
C MET A 159 -2.44 -3.97 -21.14
N ALA A 160 -3.21 -3.15 -21.84
CA ALA A 160 -3.22 -3.05 -23.30
C ALA A 160 -2.62 -1.68 -23.69
N GLY A 161 -1.31 -1.68 -24.00
CA GLY A 161 -0.56 -0.44 -24.18
C GLY A 161 -0.46 0.35 -22.87
N GLU A 162 -0.95 1.58 -22.86
CA GLU A 162 -0.95 2.47 -21.67
C GLU A 162 -2.24 2.38 -20.84
N LYS A 163 -3.21 1.57 -21.26
CA LYS A 163 -4.52 1.42 -20.61
C LYS A 163 -4.65 0.10 -19.87
N ILE A 164 -5.44 0.10 -18.81
CA ILE A 164 -5.83 -1.10 -18.06
C ILE A 164 -6.94 -1.81 -18.83
N ASP A 165 -6.69 -3.06 -19.21
CA ASP A 165 -7.62 -3.86 -20.01
C ASP A 165 -8.39 -4.89 -19.17
N ASN A 166 -7.83 -5.27 -18.02
CA ASN A 166 -8.50 -6.18 -17.10
C ASN A 166 -8.05 -5.94 -15.65
N ILE A 167 -8.98 -6.15 -14.72
CA ILE A 167 -8.78 -6.11 -13.27
C ILE A 167 -9.29 -7.44 -12.72
N SER A 168 -8.42 -8.25 -12.12
CA SER A 168 -8.81 -9.52 -11.51
C SER A 168 -8.38 -9.58 -10.05
N ILE A 169 -9.28 -10.05 -9.18
CA ILE A 169 -9.03 -10.24 -7.75
C ILE A 169 -9.01 -11.73 -7.41
N GLU A 170 -8.01 -12.16 -6.65
CA GLU A 170 -7.87 -13.51 -6.06
C GLU A 170 -7.91 -13.45 -4.52
#